data_AF-A0A975IM93-F1
#
_entry.id   AF-A0A975IM93-F1
#
_cell.length_a   1.000
_cell.length_b   1.000
_cell.length_c   1.000
_cell.angle_alpha   90.00
_cell.angle_beta   90.00
_cell.angle_gamma   90.00
#
_symmetry.space_group_name_H-M   'P 1'
#
loop_
_entity.id
_entity.type
_entity.pdbx_description
1 polymer ?
#
loop_
_entity_poly.entity_id
_entity_poly.type
_entity_poly.pdbx_seq_one_letter_code
_entity_poly.pdbx_strand_id
1 'polypeptide(L)'
;MEMKKVGGIYIFTMANYIIKKIEVNQSKLQKLLYYAHAKNLVDFKESLTNTGVEAWGSGPIFRNLFQQIKNYDKNAIIKEPIGKI
;
A
#
# COMPACT_ATOMS: atom_id res chain seq x y z
N MET A 1 -17.87 -22.00 -2.62
CA MET A 1 -18.11 -20.59 -2.96
C MET A 1 -16.82 -20.03 -3.51
N GLU A 2 -16.64 -20.06 -4.82
CA GLU A 2 -15.45 -19.45 -5.45
C GLU A 2 -15.63 -17.94 -5.46
N MET A 3 -14.71 -17.22 -4.81
CA MET A 3 -14.66 -15.77 -4.94
C MET A 3 -14.11 -15.42 -6.31
N LYS A 4 -14.92 -14.77 -7.15
CA LYS A 4 -14.44 -14.18 -8.42
C LYS A 4 -13.39 -13.11 -8.11
N LYS A 5 -12.18 -13.30 -8.61
CA LYS A 5 -11.10 -12.29 -8.56
C LYS A 5 -11.52 -11.06 -9.35
N VAL A 6 -11.81 -9.97 -8.64
CA VAL A 6 -12.04 -8.65 -9.23
C VAL A 6 -10.67 -8.04 -9.49
N GLY A 7 -10.22 -8.06 -10.75
CA GLY A 7 -8.88 -7.64 -11.12
C GLY A 7 -8.56 -6.19 -10.74
N GLY A 8 -7.37 -6.00 -10.16
CA GLY A 8 -6.59 -4.76 -10.23
C GLY A 8 -6.91 -3.69 -9.19
N ILE A 9 -5.85 -3.26 -8.49
CA ILE A 9 -5.74 -2.08 -7.61
C ILE A 9 -6.28 -2.25 -6.17
N TYR A 10 -5.80 -3.29 -5.48
CA TYR A 10 -6.03 -3.45 -4.03
C TYR A 10 -5.13 -2.57 -3.15
N ILE A 11 -4.08 -1.96 -3.71
CA ILE A 11 -3.07 -1.28 -2.87
C ILE A 11 -3.66 -0.13 -2.05
N PHE A 12 -4.60 0.65 -2.60
CA PHE A 12 -5.28 1.72 -1.86
C PHE A 12 -6.27 1.18 -0.83
N THR A 13 -7.02 0.13 -1.17
CA THR A 13 -7.91 -0.56 -0.21
C THR A 13 -7.12 -1.10 0.99
N MET A 14 -6.00 -1.77 0.73
CA MET A 14 -5.10 -2.29 1.76
C MET A 14 -4.46 -1.17 2.57
N ALA A 15 -4.09 -0.06 1.93
CA ALA A 15 -3.54 1.10 2.62
C ALA A 15 -4.57 1.69 3.60
N ASN A 16 -5.80 1.89 3.14
CA ASN A 16 -6.89 2.42 3.95
C ASN A 16 -7.27 1.47 5.09
N TYR A 17 -7.21 0.16 4.84
CA TYR A 17 -7.38 -0.84 5.90
C TYR A 17 -6.29 -0.70 6.98
N ILE A 18 -5.02 -0.59 6.59
CA ILE A 18 -3.89 -0.43 7.52
C ILE A 18 -4.03 0.87 8.32
N ILE A 19 -4.28 2.00 7.64
CA ILE A 19 -4.47 3.32 8.26
C ILE A 19 -5.56 3.28 9.33
N LYS A 20 -6.68 2.61 9.05
CA LYS A 20 -7.79 2.48 10.00
C LYS A 20 -7.48 1.58 11.21
N LYS A 21 -6.50 0.68 11.10
CA LYS A 21 -6.22 -0.34 12.13
C LYS A 21 -5.00 -0.03 12.97
N ILE A 22 -4.03 0.70 12.43
CA ILE A 22 -2.72 0.91 13.06
C ILE A 22 -2.23 2.32 12.75
N GLU A 23 -1.68 3.01 13.74
CA GLU A 23 -0.99 4.27 13.51
C GLU A 23 0.24 4.08 12.61
N VAL A 24 0.24 4.78 11.48
CA VAL A 24 1.30 4.69 10.48
C VAL A 24 1.68 6.07 9.98
N ASN A 25 2.98 6.28 9.82
CA ASN A 25 3.51 7.37 9.00
C ASN A 25 3.80 6.85 7.57
N GLN A 26 4.24 7.74 6.68
CA GLN A 26 4.47 7.37 5.27
C GLN A 26 5.38 6.15 5.10
N SER A 27 6.51 6.12 5.82
CA SER A 27 7.51 5.05 5.67
C SER A 27 7.00 3.72 6.20
N LYS A 28 6.29 3.74 7.33
CA LYS A 28 5.69 2.54 7.94
C LYS A 28 4.61 1.96 7.02
N LEU A 29 3.76 2.81 6.44
CA LEU A 29 2.71 2.39 5.51
C LEU A 29 3.31 1.70 4.26
N GLN A 30 4.33 2.29 3.63
CA GLN A 30 5.02 1.72 2.47
C GLN A 30 5.63 0.34 2.75
N LYS A 31 6.30 0.17 3.90
CA LYS A 31 6.91 -1.10 4.30
C LYS A 31 5.87 -2.19 4.57
N LEU A 32 4.79 -1.87 5.28
CA LEU A 32 3.72 -2.82 5.56
C LEU A 32 3.02 -3.27 4.27
N LEU A 33 2.75 -2.34 3.36
CA LEU A 33 2.18 -2.65 2.05
C LEU A 33 3.11 -3.51 1.21
N TYR A 34 4.43 -3.29 1.30
CA TYR A 34 5.41 -4.10 0.59
C TYR A 34 5.41 -5.55 1.09
N TYR A 35 5.37 -5.76 2.41
CA TYR A 35 5.25 -7.11 2.97
C TYR A 35 3.93 -7.79 2.61
N ALA A 36 2.82 -7.07 2.64
CA ALA A 36 1.53 -7.61 2.20
C ALA A 36 1.56 -7.99 0.71
N HIS A 37 2.17 -7.15 -0.13
CA HIS A 37 2.36 -7.41 -1.55
C HIS A 37 3.23 -8.63 -1.81
N ALA A 38 4.39 -8.74 -1.14
CA ALA A 38 5.28 -9.88 -1.25
C ALA A 38 4.59 -11.19 -0.82
N LYS A 39 3.86 -11.16 0.30
CA LYS A 39 3.09 -12.33 0.77
C LYS A 39 2.01 -12.74 -0.24
N ASN A 40 1.27 -11.77 -0.79
CA ASN A 40 0.25 -12.03 -1.79
C ASN A 40 0.83 -12.62 -3.09
N LEU A 41 2.00 -12.13 -3.50
CA LEU A 41 2.75 -12.71 -4.63
C LEU A 41 3.20 -14.13 -4.34
N VAL A 42 3.68 -14.44 -3.14
CA VAL A 42 4.11 -15.80 -2.78
C VAL A 42 2.94 -16.77 -2.81
N ASP A 43 1.85 -16.42 -2.12
CA ASP A 43 0.70 -17.30 -1.89
C ASP A 43 -0.20 -17.45 -3.13
N PHE A 44 -0.48 -16.34 -3.81
CA PHE A 44 -1.51 -16.29 -4.85
C PHE A 44 -0.94 -16.01 -6.25
N LYS A 45 0.36 -15.71 -6.36
CA LYS A 45 1.01 -15.28 -7.61
C LYS A 45 0.38 -14.00 -8.20
N GLU A 46 -0.12 -13.13 -7.31
CA GLU A 46 -0.82 -11.91 -7.72
C GLU A 46 -0.23 -10.64 -7.16
N SER A 47 -0.12 -9.64 -8.04
CA SER A 47 0.33 -8.31 -7.68
C SER A 47 -0.81 -7.49 -7.08
N LEU A 48 -0.57 -6.84 -5.94
CA LEU A 48 -1.51 -5.86 -5.36
C LEU A 48 -1.57 -4.52 -6.11
N THR A 49 -0.64 -4.28 -7.05
CA THR A 49 -0.53 -3.04 -7.82
C THR A 49 -0.16 -3.31 -9.29
N ASN A 50 -0.60 -2.45 -10.20
CA ASN A 50 -0.22 -2.56 -11.61
C ASN A 50 0.99 -1.68 -11.97
N THR A 51 1.46 -0.83 -11.05
CA THR A 51 2.53 0.14 -11.30
C THR A 51 3.90 -0.28 -10.76
N GLY A 52 4.02 -1.52 -10.26
CA GLY A 52 5.27 -2.03 -9.69
C GLY A 52 5.66 -1.38 -8.36
N VAL A 53 6.83 -1.76 -7.85
CA VAL A 53 7.43 -1.24 -6.63
C VAL A 53 8.81 -0.70 -6.98
N GLU A 54 9.09 0.55 -6.59
CA GLU A 54 10.39 1.19 -6.80
C GLU A 54 11.29 0.98 -5.58
N ALA A 55 12.59 0.73 -5.79
CA ALA A 55 13.57 0.65 -4.72
C ALA A 55 14.25 2.01 -4.52
N TRP A 56 13.93 2.70 -3.43
CA TRP A 56 14.53 4.01 -3.07
C TRP A 56 15.48 3.85 -1.88
N GLY A 57 16.28 4.89 -1.59
CA GLY A 57 17.17 4.89 -0.42
C GLY A 57 16.46 4.69 0.93
N SER A 58 15.18 5.04 1.02
CA SER A 58 14.33 4.83 2.20
C SER A 58 13.61 3.45 2.23
N GLY A 59 13.78 2.63 1.21
CA GLY A 59 13.14 1.32 1.06
C GLY A 59 12.17 1.24 -0.13
N PRO A 60 11.30 0.22 -0.16
CA PRO A 60 10.35 -0.01 -1.24
C PRO A 60 9.26 1.07 -1.26
N ILE A 61 8.95 1.60 -2.44
CA ILE A 61 7.98 2.67 -2.64
C ILE A 61 6.97 2.28 -3.71
N PHE A 62 5.69 2.27 -3.34
CA PHE A 62 4.58 2.31 -4.28
C PHE A 62 4.40 3.76 -4.75
N ARG A 63 4.93 4.11 -5.93
CA ARG A 63 4.99 5.49 -6.43
C ARG A 63 3.64 6.21 -6.43
N ASN A 64 2.59 5.55 -6.90
CA ASN A 64 1.25 6.13 -6.93
C ASN A 64 0.71 6.42 -5.52
N LEU A 65 0.98 5.54 -4.56
CA LEU A 65 0.61 5.73 -3.17
C LEU A 65 1.42 6.86 -2.54
N PHE A 66 2.73 6.91 -2.80
CA PHE A 66 3.60 7.99 -2.34
C PHE A 66 3.09 9.36 -2.81
N GLN A 67 2.66 9.49 -4.07
CA GLN A 67 2.12 10.76 -4.57
C GLN A 67 0.87 11.24 -3.80
N GLN A 68 0.07 10.33 -3.23
CA GLN A 68 -1.09 10.68 -2.40
C GLN A 68 -0.70 11.18 -1.01
N ILE A 69 0.44 10.73 -0.49
CA ILE A 69 0.85 10.99 0.91
C ILE A 69 2.11 11.84 1.04
N LYS A 70 2.76 12.23 -0.06
CA LYS A 70 4.06 12.94 -0.06
C LYS A 70 4.08 14.23 0.76
N ASN A 71 2.93 14.88 0.91
CA ASN A 71 2.78 16.15 1.63
C ASN A 71 2.59 15.97 3.14
N TYR A 72 2.37 14.75 3.62
CA TYR A 72 2.41 14.48 5.06
C TYR A 72 3.85 14.70 5.56
N ASP A 73 4.03 15.20 6.77
CA ASP A 73 5.35 15.15 7.38
C ASP A 73 5.82 13.68 7.49
N LYS A 74 7.13 13.43 7.39
CA LYS A 74 7.67 12.05 7.46
C LYS A 74 7.32 11.34 8.77
N ASN A 75 7.12 12.11 9.83
CA ASN A 75 6.76 11.63 11.16
C ASN A 75 5.26 11.81 11.46
N ALA A 76 4.50 12.49 10.59
CA ALA A 76 3.07 12.63 10.78
C ALA A 76 2.36 11.27 10.63
N ILE A 77 1.45 11.01 11.57
CA ILE A 77 0.52 9.89 11.47
C ILE A 77 -0.54 10.21 10.42
N ILE A 78 -0.70 9.30 9.46
CA ILE A 78 -1.77 9.35 8.47
C ILE A 78 -3.03 8.84 9.15
N LYS A 79 -4.06 9.70 9.23
CA LYS A 79 -5.34 9.37 9.88
C LYS A 79 -6.48 9.21 8.87
N GLU A 80 -6.38 9.91 7.74
CA GLU A 80 -7.42 9.91 6.72
C GLU A 80 -7.18 8.87 5.63
N PRO A 81 -8.24 8.26 5.07
CA PRO A 81 -8.14 7.42 3.89
C PRO A 81 -7.52 8.17 2.69
N ILE A 82 -6.83 7.42 1.84
CA ILE A 82 -6.10 7.91 0.67
C ILE A 82 -6.59 7.22 -0.61
N GLY A 83 -6.57 7.97 -1.73
CA GLY A 83 -7.02 7.50 -3.04
C GLY A 83 -8.54 7.36 -3.18
N LYS A 84 -9.03 7.20 -4.41
CA LYS A 84 -10.44 6.88 -4.68
C LYS A 84 -10.64 5.35 -4.59
N ILE A 85 -11.66 4.94 -3.83
CA ILE A 85 -12.15 3.55 -3.74
C ILE A 85 -12.97 3.24 -5.00
#